data_AF-A0A937TPX3-F1
#
_entry.id   AF-A0A937TPX3-F1
#
_cell.length_a   1.000
_cell.length_b   1.000
_cell.length_c   1.000
_cell.angle_alpha   90.00
_cell.angle_beta   90.00
_cell.angle_gamma   90.00
#
_symmetry.space_group_name_H-M   'P 1'
#
loop_
_entity.id
_entity.type
_entity.pdbx_description
1 polymer ?
#
loop_
_entity_poly.entity_id
_entity_poly.type
_entity_poly.pdbx_seq_one_letter_code
_entity_poly.pdbx_strand_id
1 'polypeptide(L)'
;MDEMLNLVSLRVKCPVCGHSLMDDDRYVDNVPSIKIKVRCGDNEGLIHFSSVWESYNYLSDIEIPNNKTMSLFCPYCNSQLQSKVECEICSASMIPFDLEVGGNVNICSRVGCKNHFVKFVDFSFALKKLYIDSGYHERPYVEDMSIPKKEKGPKTEEEQKIEIMKTGTFLQSYCPHCKKSLIEQGSIKLKVDREKDSGFLMLSPYLNIFTSRSTILIPEDEFIGDIKCFHCDRTLMMEDLTCEECGSEIARILVSATRRLVDFHICSKKGCRWHGLSKEDLNDIRLEGSLEW
;
A
#
# COMPACT_ATOMS: atom_id res chain seq x y z
N MET A 1 2.43 -3.63 23.30
CA MET A 1 3.40 -3.92 22.21
C MET A 1 2.76 -3.32 20.99
N ASP A 2 3.08 -2.05 20.73
CA ASP A 2 2.40 -1.26 19.70
C ASP A 2 3.06 -1.63 18.37
N GLU A 3 2.45 -2.57 17.64
CA GLU A 3 2.98 -3.06 16.37
C GLU A 3 3.01 -1.90 15.36
N MET A 4 4.23 -1.52 14.95
CA MET A 4 4.45 -0.62 13.82
C MET A 4 3.93 -1.30 12.55
N LEU A 5 2.71 -0.97 12.14
CA LEU A 5 2.15 -1.41 10.88
C LEU A 5 2.71 -0.55 9.74
N ASN A 6 3.92 -0.91 9.30
CA ASN A 6 4.34 -0.60 7.95
C ASN A 6 3.49 -1.45 6.99
N LEU A 7 3.00 -0.84 5.91
CA LEU A 7 2.31 -1.56 4.85
C LEU A 7 3.33 -2.47 4.12
N VAL A 8 3.38 -3.74 4.49
CA VAL A 8 4.32 -4.71 3.93
C VAL A 8 3.67 -5.43 2.74
N SER A 9 4.30 -5.38 1.57
CA SER A 9 3.93 -6.20 0.42
C SER A 9 4.70 -7.51 0.43
N LEU A 10 3.98 -8.62 0.27
CA LEU A 10 4.54 -9.97 0.18
C LEU A 10 4.75 -10.36 -1.28
N ARG A 11 5.91 -10.96 -1.58
CA ARG A 11 6.15 -11.65 -2.85
C ARG A 11 6.04 -13.15 -2.64
N VAL A 12 5.18 -13.81 -3.41
CA VAL A 12 4.86 -15.22 -3.23
C VAL A 12 5.03 -16.04 -4.51
N LYS A 13 5.28 -17.33 -4.32
CA LYS A 13 5.45 -18.32 -5.38
C LYS A 13 4.62 -19.56 -5.10
N CYS A 14 4.41 -20.34 -6.15
CA CYS A 14 3.71 -21.61 -6.07
C CYS A 14 4.52 -22.61 -5.23
N PRO A 15 3.94 -23.23 -4.18
CA PRO A 15 4.63 -24.25 -3.38
C PRO A 15 4.88 -25.58 -4.13
N VAL A 16 4.24 -25.77 -5.29
CA VAL A 16 4.38 -27.01 -6.08
C VAL A 16 5.46 -26.86 -7.17
N CYS A 17 5.43 -25.79 -7.96
CA CYS A 17 6.35 -25.61 -9.08
C CYS A 17 7.39 -24.49 -8.86
N GLY A 18 7.29 -23.72 -7.79
CA GLY A 18 8.22 -22.62 -7.47
C GLY A 18 8.09 -21.36 -8.32
N HIS A 19 7.18 -21.33 -9.31
CA HIS A 19 6.98 -20.15 -10.16
C HIS A 19 6.37 -18.98 -9.36
N SER A 20 6.82 -17.75 -9.63
CA SER A 20 6.27 -16.55 -8.98
C SER A 20 4.80 -16.42 -9.33
N LEU A 21 3.95 -16.15 -8.32
CA LEU A 21 2.52 -15.91 -8.53
C LEU A 21 2.20 -14.42 -8.64
N MET A 22 3.23 -13.56 -8.63
CA MET A 22 3.07 -12.11 -8.77
C MET A 22 2.69 -11.75 -10.22
N ASP A 23 1.84 -10.74 -10.37
CA ASP A 23 1.47 -10.11 -11.63
C ASP A 23 1.81 -8.62 -11.53
N ASP A 24 2.93 -8.23 -12.14
CA ASP A 24 3.44 -6.84 -12.09
C ASP A 24 2.69 -5.89 -13.05
N ASP A 25 1.81 -6.43 -13.90
CA ASP A 25 0.97 -5.67 -14.84
C ASP A 25 -0.42 -5.35 -14.28
N ARG A 26 -0.87 -6.09 -13.26
CA ARG A 26 -2.18 -5.88 -12.62
C ARG A 26 -2.01 -5.52 -11.15
N TYR A 27 -2.44 -4.32 -10.79
CA TYR A 27 -2.27 -3.76 -9.45
C TYR A 27 -3.52 -3.99 -8.59
N VAL A 28 -3.29 -4.26 -7.31
CA VAL A 28 -4.29 -4.17 -6.24
C VAL A 28 -3.62 -3.43 -5.08
N ASP A 29 -4.31 -2.47 -4.49
CA ASP A 29 -3.73 -1.57 -3.49
C ASP A 29 -2.48 -0.81 -3.97
N ASN A 30 -2.44 -0.49 -5.26
CA ASN A 30 -1.31 0.16 -5.95
C ASN A 30 0.01 -0.64 -5.96
N VAL A 31 0.00 -1.93 -5.62
CA VAL A 31 1.17 -2.82 -5.71
C VAL A 31 0.89 -4.03 -6.62
N PRO A 32 1.92 -4.68 -7.19
CA PRO A 32 1.75 -5.93 -7.93
C PRO A 32 0.90 -6.94 -7.17
N SER A 33 -0.08 -7.51 -7.85
CA SER A 33 -1.05 -8.42 -7.24
C SER A 33 -0.60 -9.88 -7.33
N ILE A 34 -1.29 -10.76 -6.59
CA ILE A 34 -1.05 -12.21 -6.62
C ILE A 34 -2.08 -12.85 -7.54
N LYS A 35 -1.64 -13.32 -8.72
CA LYS A 35 -2.48 -13.93 -9.76
C LYS A 35 -2.66 -15.42 -9.56
N ILE A 36 -3.91 -15.85 -9.48
CA ILE A 36 -4.27 -17.24 -9.18
C ILE A 36 -5.50 -17.64 -9.98
N LYS A 37 -5.59 -18.92 -10.39
CA LYS A 37 -6.84 -19.50 -10.91
C LYS A 37 -7.76 -19.86 -9.76
N VAL A 38 -8.99 -19.39 -9.80
CA VAL A 38 -9.99 -19.64 -8.76
C VAL A 38 -11.14 -20.48 -9.30
N ARG A 39 -11.62 -21.41 -8.48
CA ARG A 39 -12.89 -22.12 -8.67
C ARG A 39 -13.77 -21.90 -7.45
N CYS A 40 -15.00 -21.43 -7.66
CA CYS A 40 -16.01 -21.30 -6.61
C CYS A 40 -17.36 -21.84 -7.11
N GLY A 41 -17.81 -22.97 -6.55
CA GLY A 41 -18.95 -23.70 -7.11
C GLY A 41 -18.64 -24.17 -8.54
N ASP A 42 -19.52 -23.82 -9.48
CA ASP A 42 -19.38 -24.16 -10.90
C ASP A 42 -18.62 -23.09 -11.72
N ASN A 43 -18.25 -21.97 -11.09
CA ASN A 43 -17.54 -20.87 -11.75
C ASN A 43 -16.03 -21.04 -11.63
N GLU A 44 -15.33 -20.82 -12.73
CA GLU A 44 -13.87 -20.78 -12.81
C GLU A 44 -13.40 -19.48 -13.47
N GLY A 45 -12.29 -18.92 -12.99
CA GLY A 45 -11.69 -17.72 -13.56
C GLY A 45 -10.36 -17.38 -12.93
N LEU A 46 -9.95 -16.12 -13.03
CA LEU A 46 -8.79 -15.58 -12.34
C LEU A 46 -9.20 -14.70 -11.16
N ILE A 47 -8.33 -14.70 -10.16
CA ILE A 47 -8.34 -13.75 -9.05
C ILE A 47 -6.96 -13.15 -8.90
N HIS A 48 -6.94 -11.85 -8.63
CA HIS A 48 -5.77 -11.07 -8.29
C HIS A 48 -5.96 -10.57 -6.86
N PHE A 49 -5.26 -11.19 -5.90
CA PHE A 49 -5.28 -10.74 -4.50
C PHE A 49 -4.32 -9.57 -4.29
N SER A 50 -4.66 -8.70 -3.34
CA SER A 50 -3.65 -7.80 -2.77
C SER A 50 -2.46 -8.59 -2.24
N SER A 51 -1.26 -8.07 -2.48
CA SER A 51 -0.03 -8.57 -1.87
C SER A 51 0.28 -7.90 -0.53
N VAL A 52 -0.49 -6.88 -0.13
CA VAL A 52 -0.28 -6.16 1.13
C VAL A 52 -0.78 -7.02 2.30
N TRP A 53 0.06 -7.22 3.32
CA TRP A 53 -0.30 -7.97 4.52
C TRP A 53 -1.52 -7.36 5.23
N GLU A 54 -2.47 -8.22 5.62
CA GLU A 54 -3.79 -7.87 6.15
C GLU A 54 -4.68 -7.03 5.22
N SER A 55 -4.34 -6.89 3.93
CA SER A 55 -5.30 -6.43 2.94
C SER A 55 -6.13 -7.61 2.45
N TYR A 56 -7.43 -7.37 2.33
CA TYR A 56 -8.41 -8.33 1.81
C TYR A 56 -9.03 -7.86 0.49
N ASN A 57 -8.45 -6.82 -0.13
CA ASN A 57 -8.86 -6.37 -1.46
C ASN A 57 -8.42 -7.38 -2.52
N TYR A 58 -9.23 -7.52 -3.56
CA TYR A 58 -8.95 -8.39 -4.70
C TYR A 58 -9.73 -7.92 -5.93
N LEU A 59 -9.28 -8.38 -7.09
CA LEU A 59 -10.04 -8.33 -8.35
C LEU A 59 -10.34 -9.76 -8.78
N SER A 60 -11.55 -10.04 -9.26
CA SER A 60 -11.89 -11.36 -9.77
C SER A 60 -12.75 -11.27 -11.02
N ASP A 61 -12.51 -12.21 -11.94
CA ASP A 61 -13.30 -12.37 -13.16
C ASP A 61 -14.61 -13.15 -12.91
N ILE A 62 -14.81 -13.70 -11.71
CA ILE A 62 -16.01 -14.41 -11.31
C ILE A 62 -16.63 -13.80 -10.06
N GLU A 63 -17.93 -14.01 -9.90
CA GLU A 63 -18.58 -13.71 -8.62
C GLU A 63 -18.12 -14.71 -7.55
N ILE A 64 -17.72 -14.19 -6.40
CA ILE A 64 -17.24 -14.97 -5.27
C ILE A 64 -18.22 -14.77 -4.10
N PRO A 65 -19.20 -15.66 -3.92
CA PRO A 65 -20.22 -15.48 -2.90
C PRO A 65 -19.62 -15.64 -1.50
N ASN A 66 -20.02 -14.76 -0.58
CA ASN A 66 -19.63 -14.83 0.83
C ASN A 66 -19.97 -16.20 1.45
N ASN A 67 -19.15 -16.62 2.42
CA ASN A 67 -19.27 -17.88 3.17
C ASN A 67 -19.08 -19.18 2.37
N LYS A 68 -18.85 -19.12 1.05
CA LYS A 68 -18.43 -20.29 0.25
C LYS A 68 -16.92 -20.55 0.41
N THR A 69 -16.50 -21.77 0.15
CA THR A 69 -15.09 -22.13 0.04
C THR A 69 -14.64 -22.03 -1.40
N MET A 70 -13.49 -21.40 -1.64
CA MET A 70 -12.84 -21.35 -2.95
C MET A 70 -11.72 -22.38 -3.04
N SER A 71 -11.52 -22.92 -4.24
CA SER A 71 -10.33 -23.71 -4.58
C SER A 71 -9.42 -22.85 -5.45
N LEU A 72 -8.14 -22.80 -5.08
CA LEU A 72 -7.13 -22.02 -5.78
C LEU A 72 -6.13 -22.93 -6.48
N PHE A 73 -5.74 -22.56 -7.69
CA PHE A 73 -4.84 -23.34 -8.54
C PHE A 73 -3.73 -22.43 -9.09
N CYS A 74 -2.52 -22.97 -9.16
CA CYS A 74 -1.41 -22.27 -9.79
C CYS A 74 -1.73 -22.01 -11.28
N PRO A 75 -1.61 -20.77 -11.79
CA PRO A 75 -1.91 -20.48 -13.18
C PRO A 75 -0.90 -21.11 -14.16
N TYR A 76 0.29 -21.50 -13.68
CA TYR A 76 1.38 -22.04 -14.47
C TYR A 76 1.39 -23.58 -14.54
N CYS A 77 1.32 -24.25 -13.39
CA CYS A 77 1.34 -25.73 -13.33
C CYS A 77 -0.03 -26.37 -13.15
N ASN A 78 -1.09 -25.57 -12.96
CA ASN A 78 -2.47 -26.01 -12.73
C ASN A 78 -2.68 -26.87 -11.48
N SER A 79 -1.66 -27.04 -10.64
CA SER A 79 -1.79 -27.78 -9.38
C SER A 79 -2.67 -27.00 -8.40
N GLN A 80 -3.54 -27.71 -7.70
CA GLN A 80 -4.35 -27.15 -6.62
C GLN A 80 -3.44 -26.76 -5.45
N LEU A 81 -3.63 -25.54 -4.96
CA LEU A 81 -2.92 -25.00 -3.82
C LEU A 81 -3.72 -25.37 -2.57
N GLN A 82 -3.36 -26.50 -1.95
CA GLN A 82 -4.07 -27.03 -0.79
C GLN A 82 -3.07 -27.41 0.31
N SER A 83 -3.44 -27.16 1.56
CA SER A 83 -2.74 -27.68 2.74
C SER A 83 -3.65 -28.60 3.55
N LYS A 84 -3.03 -29.39 4.44
CA LYS A 84 -3.75 -30.17 5.47
C LYS A 84 -4.09 -29.34 6.72
N VAL A 85 -3.72 -28.05 6.74
CA VAL A 85 -3.98 -27.18 7.88
C VAL A 85 -5.42 -26.69 7.78
N GLU A 86 -6.15 -26.78 8.88
CA GLU A 86 -7.50 -26.24 9.00
C GLU A 86 -7.45 -24.86 9.66
N CYS A 87 -8.40 -24.01 9.26
CA CYS A 87 -8.57 -22.70 9.86
C CYS A 87 -9.10 -22.84 11.29
N GLU A 88 -8.40 -22.24 12.26
CA GLU A 88 -8.79 -22.28 13.67
C GLU A 88 -10.09 -21.49 13.97
N ILE A 89 -10.51 -20.62 13.06
CA ILE A 89 -11.72 -19.78 13.22
C ILE A 89 -12.97 -20.42 12.61
N CYS A 90 -12.86 -21.04 11.42
CA CYS A 90 -14.03 -21.55 10.69
C CYS A 90 -13.89 -22.99 10.15
N SER A 91 -12.81 -23.67 10.51
CA SER A 91 -12.49 -25.06 10.16
C SER A 91 -12.38 -25.36 8.66
N ALA A 92 -12.38 -24.33 7.80
CA ALA A 92 -12.12 -24.52 6.37
C ALA A 92 -10.62 -24.78 6.11
N SER A 93 -10.29 -25.46 5.02
CA SER A 93 -8.89 -25.73 4.66
C SER A 93 -8.11 -24.43 4.41
N MET A 94 -6.85 -24.40 4.82
CA MET A 94 -5.93 -23.30 4.52
C MET A 94 -5.23 -23.52 3.17
N ILE A 95 -4.95 -22.43 2.47
CA ILE A 95 -4.29 -22.40 1.17
C ILE A 95 -2.88 -21.83 1.34
N PRO A 96 -1.82 -22.60 1.01
CA PRO A 96 -0.45 -22.16 1.20
C PRO A 96 0.10 -21.45 -0.04
N PHE A 97 0.90 -20.41 0.19
CA PHE A 97 1.83 -19.83 -0.78
C PHE A 97 3.22 -19.76 -0.17
N ASP A 98 4.24 -20.10 -0.94
CA ASP A 98 5.62 -19.94 -0.48
C ASP A 98 6.04 -18.49 -0.62
N LEU A 99 6.73 -17.95 0.38
CA LEU A 99 7.34 -16.62 0.26
C LEU A 99 8.62 -16.73 -0.58
N GLU A 100 8.89 -15.72 -1.43
CA GLU A 100 10.15 -15.67 -2.18
C GLU A 100 11.38 -15.60 -1.25
N VAL A 101 11.20 -15.03 -0.07
CA VAL A 101 12.25 -14.83 0.96
C VAL A 101 12.23 -15.86 2.09
N GLY A 102 11.62 -17.03 1.84
CA GLY A 102 11.59 -18.14 2.78
C GLY A 102 10.41 -18.08 3.76
N GLY A 103 9.94 -19.27 4.16
CA GLY A 103 8.67 -19.43 4.85
C GLY A 103 7.49 -19.56 3.88
N ASN A 104 6.29 -19.70 4.44
CA ASN A 104 5.05 -19.72 3.69
C ASN A 104 3.96 -18.91 4.41
N VAL A 105 3.07 -18.34 3.62
CA VAL A 105 1.83 -17.70 4.10
C VAL A 105 0.67 -18.65 3.82
N ASN A 106 -0.25 -18.74 4.78
CA ASN A 106 -1.45 -19.55 4.66
C ASN A 106 -2.67 -18.65 4.82
N ILE A 107 -3.60 -18.71 3.87
CA ILE A 107 -4.86 -17.98 3.91
C ILE A 107 -6.04 -18.94 4.03
N CYS A 108 -7.14 -18.50 4.64
CA CYS A 108 -8.34 -19.32 4.70
C CYS A 108 -9.01 -19.45 3.32
N SER A 109 -9.45 -20.67 2.96
CA SER A 109 -10.23 -20.90 1.73
C SER A 109 -11.68 -20.37 1.80
N ARG A 110 -12.18 -20.01 2.99
CA ARG A 110 -13.55 -19.52 3.15
C ARG A 110 -13.62 -18.02 2.89
N VAL A 111 -14.44 -17.64 1.92
CA VAL A 111 -14.70 -16.24 1.57
C VAL A 111 -15.36 -15.54 2.76
N GLY A 112 -14.78 -14.42 3.18
CA GLY A 112 -15.20 -13.66 4.37
C GLY A 112 -14.48 -14.04 5.67
N CYS A 113 -13.70 -15.14 5.69
CA CYS A 113 -12.85 -15.45 6.83
C CYS A 113 -11.50 -14.73 6.69
N LYS A 114 -11.20 -13.84 7.64
CA LYS A 114 -9.97 -13.03 7.67
C LYS A 114 -8.74 -13.77 8.25
N ASN A 115 -8.89 -15.04 8.63
CA ASN A 115 -7.81 -15.82 9.23
C ASN A 115 -6.68 -16.08 8.23
N HIS A 116 -5.46 -15.72 8.61
CA HIS A 116 -4.25 -15.97 7.84
C HIS A 116 -3.03 -15.96 8.78
N PHE A 117 -1.96 -16.64 8.40
CA PHE A 117 -0.73 -16.66 9.19
C PHE A 117 0.50 -16.88 8.30
N VAL A 118 1.67 -16.41 8.79
CA VAL A 118 2.98 -16.72 8.19
C VAL A 118 3.69 -17.73 9.07
N LYS A 119 4.30 -18.74 8.44
CA LYS A 119 5.20 -19.68 9.09
C LYS A 119 6.57 -19.60 8.42
N PHE A 120 7.60 -19.25 9.20
CA PHE A 120 8.97 -19.27 8.74
C PHE A 120 9.58 -20.66 8.98
N VAL A 121 10.22 -21.22 7.95
CA VAL A 121 10.97 -22.49 8.05
C VAL A 121 12.42 -22.23 8.46
N ASP A 122 13.03 -21.15 7.96
CA ASP A 122 14.37 -20.71 8.34
C ASP A 122 14.40 -19.20 8.55
N PHE A 123 14.32 -18.79 9.81
CA PHE A 123 14.35 -17.39 10.22
C PHE A 123 15.68 -16.71 9.87
N SER A 124 16.78 -17.46 9.75
CA SER A 124 18.11 -16.91 9.46
C SER A 124 18.21 -16.37 8.04
N PHE A 125 17.56 -17.02 7.07
CA PHE A 125 17.52 -16.55 5.68
C PHE A 125 16.65 -15.29 5.51
N ALA A 126 15.48 -15.26 6.16
CA ALA A 126 14.59 -14.09 6.14
C ALA A 126 15.27 -12.86 6.76
N LEU A 127 15.94 -13.05 7.91
CA LEU A 127 16.75 -12.00 8.53
C LEU A 127 17.88 -11.55 7.60
N LYS A 128 18.65 -12.48 7.02
CA LYS A 128 19.75 -12.15 6.10
C LYS A 128 19.28 -11.30 4.93
N LYS A 129 18.11 -11.61 4.35
CA LYS A 129 17.54 -10.82 3.26
C LYS A 129 17.09 -9.42 3.72
N LEU A 130 16.45 -9.29 4.88
CA LEU A 130 16.15 -7.98 5.49
C LEU A 130 17.40 -7.13 5.72
N TYR A 131 18.50 -7.74 6.20
CA TYR A 131 19.78 -7.04 6.38
C TYR A 131 20.36 -6.56 5.04
N ILE A 132 20.25 -7.36 3.98
CA ILE A 132 20.70 -6.99 2.63
C ILE A 132 19.84 -5.83 2.08
N ASP A 133 18.51 -5.95 2.15
CA ASP A 133 17.57 -4.97 1.60
C ASP A 133 17.61 -3.62 2.34
N SER A 134 17.97 -3.62 3.63
CA SER A 134 18.20 -2.41 4.43
C SER A 134 19.55 -1.71 4.17
N GLY A 135 20.36 -2.21 3.23
CA GLY A 135 21.63 -1.60 2.83
C GLY A 135 22.79 -1.87 3.80
N TYR A 136 22.71 -2.91 4.63
CA TYR A 136 23.82 -3.38 5.47
C TYR A 136 24.82 -4.18 4.61
N HIS A 137 25.41 -3.54 3.61
CA HIS A 137 26.72 -3.95 3.15
C HIS A 137 27.71 -3.54 4.23
N GLU A 138 28.53 -4.48 4.70
CA GLU A 138 29.76 -4.17 5.43
C GLU A 138 30.45 -3.04 4.67
N ARG A 139 30.41 -1.82 5.21
CA ARG A 139 31.21 -0.73 4.65
C ARG A 139 32.65 -1.20 4.78
N PRO A 140 33.44 -1.30 3.69
CA PRO A 140 34.87 -1.41 3.84
C PRO A 140 35.29 -0.17 4.63
N TYR A 141 36.01 -0.39 5.73
CA TYR A 141 36.70 0.70 6.40
C TYR A 141 37.69 1.29 5.40
N VAL A 142 37.37 2.46 4.85
CA VAL A 142 38.26 3.21 3.95
C VAL A 142 38.95 4.26 4.78
N GLU A 143 40.23 4.03 5.04
CA GLU A 143 41.11 4.90 5.81
C GLU A 143 41.67 5.99 4.90
N ASP A 144 40.81 6.84 4.33
CA ASP A 144 41.24 8.12 3.76
C ASP A 144 40.07 9.12 3.66
N MET A 145 39.93 9.96 4.69
CA MET A 145 39.04 11.12 4.67
C MET A 145 39.85 12.36 4.26
N SER A 146 40.14 12.46 2.98
CA SER A 146 40.61 13.70 2.35
C SER A 146 39.83 13.98 1.05
N ILE A 147 38.52 14.12 1.17
CA ILE A 147 37.71 14.73 0.09
C ILE A 147 37.81 16.26 0.26
N PRO A 148 38.35 17.00 -0.73
CA PRO A 148 38.35 18.45 -0.66
C PRO A 148 36.90 18.95 -0.66
N LYS A 149 36.54 19.75 0.35
CA LYS A 149 35.30 20.53 0.33
C LYS A 149 35.35 21.42 -0.91
N LYS A 150 34.56 21.10 -1.93
CA LYS A 150 34.24 22.06 -2.98
C LYS A 150 33.50 23.21 -2.29
N GLU A 151 34.15 24.35 -2.16
CA GLU A 151 33.49 25.59 -1.79
C GLU A 151 32.37 25.82 -2.79
N LYS A 152 31.12 25.85 -2.30
CA LYS A 152 29.99 26.29 -3.11
C LYS A 152 30.24 27.78 -3.36
N GLY A 153 30.45 28.13 -4.63
CA GLY A 153 30.48 29.53 -5.06
C GLY A 153 29.17 30.24 -4.67
N PRO A 154 29.16 31.58 -4.67
CA PRO A 154 28.00 32.36 -4.28
C PRO A 154 26.82 31.99 -5.20
N LYS A 155 25.75 31.48 -4.60
CA LYS A 155 24.49 31.23 -5.30
C LYS A 155 23.82 32.56 -5.60
N THR A 156 23.33 32.73 -6.82
CA THR A 156 22.51 33.87 -7.21
C THR A 156 21.18 33.90 -6.42
N GLU A 157 20.66 35.09 -6.16
CA GLU A 157 19.46 35.33 -5.32
C GLU A 157 18.18 34.63 -5.86
N GLU A 158 18.15 34.24 -7.12
CA GLU A 158 17.01 33.57 -7.76
C GLU A 158 16.88 32.07 -7.42
N GLU A 159 17.97 31.39 -7.02
CA GLU A 159 17.95 29.95 -6.69
C GLU A 159 17.47 29.66 -5.26
N GLN A 160 17.04 30.67 -4.49
CA GLN A 160 16.76 30.55 -3.05
C GLN A 160 15.29 30.36 -2.66
N LYS A 161 14.33 30.32 -3.60
CA LYS A 161 12.90 30.43 -3.21
C LYS A 161 12.04 29.17 -3.26
N ILE A 162 12.46 28.06 -3.86
CA ILE A 162 11.56 26.92 -4.05
C ILE A 162 12.13 25.67 -3.36
N GLU A 163 11.36 25.15 -2.40
CA GLU A 163 11.65 23.90 -1.69
C GLU A 163 11.22 22.69 -2.53
N ILE A 164 12.08 21.67 -2.64
CA ILE A 164 11.75 20.43 -3.36
C ILE A 164 11.55 19.31 -2.33
N MET A 165 10.34 18.76 -2.27
CA MET A 165 10.04 17.54 -1.53
C MET A 165 10.40 16.32 -2.38
N LYS A 166 11.33 15.51 -1.88
CA LYS A 166 11.84 14.34 -2.60
C LYS A 166 10.94 13.13 -2.41
N THR A 167 10.93 12.24 -3.39
CA THR A 167 10.34 10.90 -3.28
C THR A 167 10.84 10.19 -2.02
N GLY A 168 9.93 9.55 -1.30
CA GLY A 168 10.25 8.89 -0.02
C GLY A 168 10.36 9.84 1.17
N THR A 169 10.04 11.13 1.02
CA THR A 169 9.89 12.03 2.17
C THR A 169 8.71 11.59 3.03
N PHE A 170 8.91 11.48 4.34
CA PHE A 170 7.83 11.18 5.28
C PHE A 170 6.90 12.40 5.42
N LEU A 171 5.64 12.23 5.04
CA LEU A 171 4.58 13.22 5.07
C LEU A 171 3.93 13.20 6.45
N GLN A 172 4.45 14.04 7.34
CA GLN A 172 3.80 14.32 8.60
C GLN A 172 2.42 14.95 8.34
N SER A 173 1.36 14.16 8.48
CA SER A 173 0.02 14.49 7.98
C SER A 173 -0.94 14.86 9.11
N TYR A 174 -1.81 15.85 8.86
CA TYR A 174 -2.74 16.41 9.85
C TYR A 174 -4.10 16.70 9.25
N CYS A 175 -5.13 16.66 10.09
CA CYS A 175 -6.48 17.04 9.70
C CYS A 175 -6.57 18.58 9.53
N PRO A 176 -7.11 19.09 8.40
CA PRO A 176 -7.30 20.53 8.19
C PRO A 176 -8.23 21.16 9.22
N HIS A 177 -9.19 20.38 9.76
CA HIS A 177 -10.24 20.89 10.64
C HIS A 177 -9.91 20.85 12.13
N CYS A 178 -9.27 19.77 12.62
CA CYS A 178 -8.95 19.62 14.04
C CYS A 178 -7.45 19.68 14.35
N LYS A 179 -6.59 19.76 13.33
CA LYS A 179 -5.13 19.82 13.41
C LYS A 179 -4.44 18.63 14.11
N LYS A 180 -5.19 17.60 14.47
CA LYS A 180 -4.62 16.35 15.00
C LYS A 180 -3.89 15.58 13.91
N SER A 181 -2.82 14.89 14.31
CA SER A 181 -2.06 13.98 13.44
C SER A 181 -2.98 12.92 12.84
N LEU A 182 -2.92 12.75 11.53
CA LEU A 182 -3.57 11.65 10.82
C LEU A 182 -2.69 10.39 10.78
N ILE A 183 -1.47 10.45 11.32
CA ILE A 183 -0.59 9.29 11.44
C ILE A 183 -0.98 8.45 12.65
N GLU A 184 -1.25 7.17 12.42
CA GLU A 184 -1.46 6.15 13.44
C GLU A 184 -0.68 4.87 13.04
N GLN A 185 0.09 4.30 13.97
CA GLN A 185 0.90 3.08 13.75
C GLN A 185 1.83 3.14 12.51
N GLY A 186 2.31 4.32 12.13
CA GLY A 186 3.22 4.51 10.99
C GLY A 186 2.54 4.64 9.63
N SER A 187 1.20 4.70 9.57
CA SER A 187 0.43 4.93 8.35
C SER A 187 -0.44 6.19 8.46
N ILE A 188 -0.79 6.82 7.34
CA ILE A 188 -1.86 7.83 7.31
C ILE A 188 -3.18 7.08 7.42
N LYS A 189 -3.89 7.23 8.53
CA LYS A 189 -5.19 6.62 8.77
C LYS A 189 -6.31 7.60 8.44
N LEU A 190 -7.25 7.15 7.62
CA LEU A 190 -8.43 7.90 7.21
C LEU A 190 -9.67 7.05 7.46
N LYS A 191 -10.77 7.66 7.87
CA LYS A 191 -12.06 6.98 7.91
C LYS A 191 -12.71 7.10 6.53
N VAL A 192 -13.36 6.04 6.05
CA VAL A 192 -14.07 6.02 4.78
C VAL A 192 -15.49 5.57 5.04
N ASP A 193 -16.45 6.39 4.64
CA ASP A 193 -17.88 6.07 4.69
C ASP A 193 -18.41 5.88 3.26
N ARG A 194 -18.91 4.67 2.96
CA ARG A 194 -19.64 4.32 1.74
C ARG A 194 -21.12 4.07 2.09
N GLU A 195 -21.97 3.96 1.07
CA GLU A 195 -23.42 3.73 1.28
C GLU A 195 -23.73 2.45 2.08
N LYS A 196 -22.92 1.39 1.91
CA LYS A 196 -23.19 0.05 2.48
C LYS A 196 -22.34 -0.28 3.69
N ASP A 197 -21.18 0.34 3.82
CA ASP A 197 -20.19 0.03 4.84
C ASP A 197 -19.27 1.22 5.15
N SER A 198 -18.72 1.21 6.35
CA SER A 198 -17.75 2.20 6.83
C SER A 198 -16.52 1.50 7.37
N GLY A 199 -15.35 2.09 7.15
CA GLY A 199 -14.09 1.51 7.60
C GLY A 199 -12.95 2.50 7.66
N PHE A 200 -11.74 1.98 7.69
CA PHE A 200 -10.52 2.76 7.66
C PHE A 200 -9.70 2.42 6.42
N LEU A 201 -9.07 3.45 5.87
CA LEU A 201 -8.06 3.40 4.83
C LEU A 201 -6.72 3.81 5.44
N MET A 202 -5.73 2.95 5.30
CA MET A 202 -4.35 3.19 5.71
C MET A 202 -3.53 3.40 4.45
N LEU A 203 -2.91 4.57 4.34
CA LEU A 203 -2.00 4.92 3.24
C LEU A 203 -0.57 4.99 3.75
N SER A 204 0.38 4.66 2.88
CA SER A 204 1.79 4.94 3.15
C SER A 204 1.99 6.44 3.39
N PRO A 205 2.76 6.84 4.43
CA PRO A 205 3.05 8.23 4.71
C PRO A 205 4.20 8.77 3.87
N TYR A 206 4.75 8.02 2.92
CA TYR A 206 5.92 8.44 2.15
C TYR A 206 5.50 8.96 0.77
N LEU A 207 6.03 10.13 0.38
CA LEU A 207 5.76 10.74 -0.93
C LEU A 207 6.11 9.79 -2.08
N ASN A 208 5.23 9.69 -3.08
CA ASN A 208 5.30 8.76 -4.22
C ASN A 208 5.31 7.26 -3.87
N ILE A 209 4.92 6.90 -2.64
CA ILE A 209 4.70 5.51 -2.24
C ILE A 209 3.19 5.32 -2.02
N PHE A 210 2.53 4.63 -2.94
CA PHE A 210 1.07 4.57 -3.02
C PHE A 210 0.43 3.33 -2.39
N THR A 211 1.24 2.48 -1.76
CA THR A 211 0.76 1.28 -1.06
C THR A 211 -0.33 1.66 -0.07
N SER A 212 -1.41 0.87 -0.06
CA SER A 212 -2.56 1.11 0.80
C SER A 212 -3.14 -0.18 1.36
N ARG A 213 -3.99 -0.06 2.39
CA ARG A 213 -4.77 -1.15 2.96
C ARG A 213 -6.08 -0.60 3.48
N SER A 214 -7.16 -1.38 3.41
CA SER A 214 -8.47 -0.99 3.94
C SER A 214 -9.07 -2.08 4.82
N THR A 215 -9.90 -1.67 5.79
CA THR A 215 -10.64 -2.61 6.64
C THR A 215 -11.93 -3.12 5.99
N ILE A 216 -12.39 -2.40 4.96
CA ILE A 216 -13.52 -2.71 4.08
C ILE A 216 -13.02 -3.01 2.66
N LEU A 217 -13.82 -3.72 1.86
CA LEU A 217 -13.50 -4.00 0.47
C LEU A 217 -13.73 -2.72 -0.35
N ILE A 218 -12.68 -2.24 -1.02
CA ILE A 218 -12.76 -1.09 -1.91
C ILE A 218 -12.33 -1.58 -3.30
N PRO A 219 -13.25 -1.69 -4.27
CA PRO A 219 -12.91 -2.12 -5.62
C PRO A 219 -11.92 -1.17 -6.28
N GLU A 220 -10.98 -1.71 -7.07
CA GLU A 220 -10.08 -0.87 -7.87
C GLU A 220 -10.86 -0.09 -8.92
N ASP A 221 -10.34 1.08 -9.29
CA ASP A 221 -10.93 2.00 -10.25
C ASP A 221 -12.31 2.58 -9.87
N GLU A 222 -12.75 2.40 -8.62
CA GLU A 222 -13.98 3.00 -8.10
C GLU A 222 -13.71 4.18 -7.17
N PHE A 223 -14.71 5.04 -7.03
CA PHE A 223 -14.74 6.07 -6.00
C PHE A 223 -14.70 5.42 -4.60
N ILE A 224 -13.84 5.93 -3.73
CA ILE A 224 -13.59 5.34 -2.41
C ILE A 224 -14.75 5.59 -1.45
N GLY A 225 -15.47 6.71 -1.57
CA GLY A 225 -16.50 7.16 -0.63
C GLY A 225 -16.10 8.48 0.05
N ASP A 226 -16.87 8.90 1.06
CA ASP A 226 -16.57 10.11 1.82
C ASP A 226 -15.37 9.86 2.75
N ILE A 227 -14.24 10.51 2.44
CA ILE A 227 -13.01 10.43 3.22
C ILE A 227 -13.11 11.41 4.40
N LYS A 228 -13.01 10.88 5.61
CA LYS A 228 -13.16 11.63 6.86
C LYS A 228 -11.94 11.54 7.76
N CYS A 229 -11.79 12.54 8.61
CA CYS A 229 -10.83 12.50 9.70
C CYS A 229 -11.29 11.52 10.80
N PHE A 230 -10.47 10.52 11.14
CA PHE A 230 -10.81 9.54 12.19
C PHE A 230 -10.86 10.11 13.62
N HIS A 231 -10.44 11.37 13.83
CA HIS A 231 -10.52 12.02 15.14
C HIS A 231 -11.76 12.89 15.34
N CYS A 232 -12.24 13.55 14.29
CA CYS A 232 -13.33 14.54 14.40
C CYS A 232 -14.50 14.28 13.47
N ASP A 233 -14.43 13.21 12.68
CA ASP A 233 -15.47 12.72 11.78
C ASP A 233 -15.93 13.69 10.69
N ARG A 234 -15.22 14.81 10.50
CA ARG A 234 -15.47 15.76 9.43
C ARG A 234 -14.90 15.27 8.11
N THR A 235 -15.65 15.49 7.04
CA THR A 235 -15.24 15.23 5.66
C THR A 235 -13.98 16.01 5.31
N LEU A 236 -13.09 15.34 4.61
CA LEU A 236 -11.87 15.88 4.03
C LEU A 236 -12.04 16.12 2.53
N MET A 237 -13.19 15.73 1.97
CA MET A 237 -13.52 15.91 0.56
C MET A 237 -13.61 17.39 0.19
N MET A 238 -13.25 17.69 -1.05
CA MET A 238 -13.30 19.02 -1.65
C MET A 238 -14.36 19.05 -2.75
N GLU A 239 -15.20 20.08 -2.77
CA GLU A 239 -16.28 20.24 -3.76
C GLU A 239 -15.80 20.95 -5.05
N ASP A 240 -14.80 21.82 -4.94
CA ASP A 240 -14.39 22.73 -6.02
C ASP A 240 -13.23 22.22 -6.89
N LEU A 241 -12.66 21.07 -6.54
CA LEU A 241 -11.46 20.54 -7.18
C LEU A 241 -11.62 19.05 -7.47
N THR A 242 -11.14 18.64 -8.64
CA THR A 242 -11.13 17.25 -9.08
C THR A 242 -9.70 16.83 -9.42
N CYS A 243 -9.44 15.54 -9.37
CA CYS A 243 -8.17 14.93 -9.74
C CYS A 243 -7.87 15.21 -11.21
N GLU A 244 -6.67 15.72 -11.49
CA GLU A 244 -6.26 16.08 -12.85
C GLU A 244 -5.94 14.87 -13.73
N GLU A 245 -5.67 13.70 -13.13
CA GLU A 245 -5.42 12.46 -13.87
C GLU A 245 -6.70 11.70 -14.25
N CYS A 246 -7.65 11.56 -13.32
CA CYS A 246 -8.81 10.68 -13.50
C CYS A 246 -10.17 11.37 -13.36
N GLY A 247 -10.20 12.66 -13.01
CA GLY A 247 -11.42 13.45 -12.87
C GLY A 247 -12.28 13.14 -11.64
N SER A 248 -11.85 12.24 -10.76
CA SER A 248 -12.57 11.96 -9.51
C SER A 248 -12.42 13.08 -8.49
N GLU A 249 -13.28 13.08 -7.47
CA GLU A 249 -13.19 14.00 -6.34
C GLU A 249 -11.85 13.84 -5.60
N ILE A 250 -11.46 14.85 -4.83
CA ILE A 250 -10.21 14.83 -4.08
C ILE A 250 -10.45 15.13 -2.61
N ALA A 251 -9.59 14.57 -1.75
CA ALA A 251 -9.55 14.90 -0.34
C ALA A 251 -8.34 15.79 -0.03
N ARG A 252 -8.51 16.67 0.95
CA ARG A 252 -7.47 17.58 1.44
C ARG A 252 -7.00 17.19 2.83
N ILE A 253 -5.69 17.05 2.97
CA ILE A 253 -4.99 16.92 4.24
C ILE A 253 -3.91 18.00 4.36
N LEU A 254 -3.42 18.25 5.56
CA LEU A 254 -2.27 19.11 5.78
C LEU A 254 -1.01 18.27 5.90
N VAL A 255 0.04 18.61 5.19
CA VAL A 255 1.36 17.99 5.38
C VAL A 255 2.38 19.01 5.88
N SER A 256 3.28 18.59 6.75
CA SER A 256 4.39 19.45 7.16
C SER A 256 5.44 19.52 6.07
N ALA A 257 5.72 20.73 5.62
CA ALA A 257 6.93 21.10 4.90
C ALA A 257 7.88 21.86 5.83
N THR A 258 9.13 22.12 5.41
CA THR A 258 10.21 22.60 6.31
C THR A 258 9.83 23.84 7.13
N ARG A 259 8.97 24.73 6.60
CA ARG A 259 8.66 26.02 7.23
C ARG A 259 7.17 26.24 7.56
N ARG A 260 6.27 25.36 7.12
CA ARG A 260 4.83 25.50 7.34
C ARG A 260 4.06 24.21 7.05
N LEU A 261 2.79 24.20 7.39
CA LEU A 261 1.82 23.22 6.89
C LEU A 261 1.33 23.67 5.51
N VAL A 262 1.19 22.73 4.59
CA VAL A 262 0.68 22.97 3.24
C VAL A 262 -0.51 22.07 2.93
N ASP A 263 -1.39 22.56 2.07
CA ASP A 263 -2.57 21.83 1.62
C ASP A 263 -2.14 20.78 0.59
N PHE A 264 -2.29 19.51 0.97
CA PHE A 264 -1.95 18.35 0.16
C PHE A 264 -3.23 17.63 -0.25
N HIS A 265 -3.38 17.44 -1.54
CA HIS A 265 -4.54 16.84 -2.17
C HIS A 265 -4.24 15.40 -2.56
N ILE A 266 -5.18 14.51 -2.29
CA ILE A 266 -5.13 13.09 -2.68
C ILE A 266 -6.37 12.74 -3.49
N CYS A 267 -6.20 11.93 -4.54
CA CYS A 267 -7.34 11.43 -5.30
C CYS A 267 -8.21 10.48 -4.46
N SER A 268 -9.53 10.57 -4.62
CA SER A 268 -10.49 9.65 -3.98
C SER A 268 -10.86 8.44 -4.83
N LYS A 269 -10.22 8.23 -5.99
CA LYS A 269 -10.39 7.02 -6.81
C LYS A 269 -9.38 5.97 -6.41
N LYS A 270 -9.84 4.75 -6.10
CA LYS A 270 -8.97 3.62 -5.78
C LYS A 270 -8.11 3.27 -7.00
N GLY A 271 -6.81 3.11 -6.78
CA GLY A 271 -5.82 2.83 -7.84
C GLY A 271 -5.26 4.08 -8.54
N CYS A 272 -5.82 5.27 -8.31
CA CYS A 272 -5.21 6.51 -8.80
C CYS A 272 -4.01 6.89 -7.94
N ARG A 273 -2.91 7.30 -8.58
CA ARG A 273 -1.64 7.70 -7.93
C ARG A 273 -1.44 9.21 -7.92
N TRP A 274 -2.45 9.96 -8.37
CA TRP A 274 -2.41 11.41 -8.34
C TRP A 274 -2.46 11.95 -6.91
N HIS A 275 -1.61 12.93 -6.69
CA HIS A 275 -1.64 13.83 -5.55
C HIS A 275 -1.13 15.20 -6.01
N GLY A 276 -1.50 16.26 -5.29
CA GLY A 276 -1.15 17.62 -5.69
C GLY A 276 -1.08 18.58 -4.50
N LEU A 277 -0.65 19.81 -4.76
CA LEU A 277 -0.64 20.88 -3.77
C LEU A 277 -1.68 21.95 -4.12
N SER A 278 -1.96 22.86 -3.19
CA SER A 278 -2.73 24.06 -3.51
C SER A 278 -1.94 24.99 -4.44
N LYS A 279 -2.64 25.81 -5.25
CA LYS A 279 -2.00 26.82 -6.13
C LYS A 279 -1.14 27.81 -5.35
N GLU A 280 -1.49 28.10 -4.10
CA GLU A 280 -0.72 28.98 -3.23
C GLU A 280 0.60 28.32 -2.81
N ASP A 281 0.56 27.03 -2.50
CA ASP A 281 1.72 26.26 -2.05
C ASP A 281 2.68 25.89 -3.20
N LEU A 282 2.16 25.72 -4.42
CA LEU A 282 2.97 25.48 -5.64
C LEU A 282 3.98 26.59 -5.96
N ASN A 283 3.76 27.81 -5.45
CA ASN A 283 4.71 28.91 -5.61
C ASN A 283 6.01 28.69 -4.83
N ASP A 284 5.94 27.97 -3.71
CA ASP A 284 7.04 27.82 -2.77
C ASP A 284 7.55 26.37 -2.66
N ILE A 285 6.72 25.38 -3.02
CA ILE A 285 7.02 23.95 -2.87
C ILE A 285 6.79 23.22 -4.18
N ARG A 286 7.73 22.34 -4.53
CA ARG A 286 7.62 21.40 -5.64
C ARG A 286 7.71 19.96 -5.16
N LEU A 287 6.87 19.10 -5.72
CA LEU A 287 6.91 17.65 -5.50
C LEU A 287 7.75 16.99 -6.59
N GLU A 288 8.73 16.19 -6.21
CA GLU A 288 9.50 15.39 -7.17
C GLU A 288 8.60 14.35 -7.84
N GLY A 289 8.62 14.25 -9.17
CA GLY A 289 7.85 13.23 -9.91
C GLY A 289 6.35 13.51 -10.13
N SER A 290 5.83 14.67 -9.70
CA SER A 290 4.49 15.15 -10.09
C SER A 290 4.40 15.34 -11.60
N LEU A 291 3.28 15.02 -12.26
CA LEU A 291 3.07 15.30 -13.70
C LEU A 291 2.86 16.80 -13.99
N GLU A 292 2.96 17.68 -12.98
CA GLU A 292 2.81 19.14 -13.10
C GLU A 292 4.01 19.83 -13.82
N TRP A 293 4.78 19.11 -14.64
CA TRP A 293 5.88 19.64 -15.47
C TRP A 293 5.98 19.00 -16.85
#